data_AF-A0A180F5A7-F1
#
_entry.id   AF-A0A180F5A7-F1
#
_cell.length_a   1.000
_cell.length_b   1.000
_cell.length_c   1.000
_cell.angle_alpha   90.00
_cell.angle_beta   90.00
_cell.angle_gamma   90.00
#
_symmetry.space_group_name_H-M   'P 1'
#
loop_
_entity.id
_entity.type
_entity.pdbx_description
1 polymer ?
#
loop_
_entity_poly.entity_id
_entity_poly.type
_entity_poly.pdbx_seq_one_letter_code
_entity_poly.pdbx_strand_id
1 'polypeptide(L)'
;MLNFIDLFAGAGGLSEGFIRAGYTPLAHIEMDKYACDTLRTRAAFHCLKSQNKLSVYKKYLYEKQEKEDGSKLWEQVPQEVTDTVIQAAIGEETLNDIFAKVDKLTENKNIDVVIGGPPCQAYSVAGRARMGKAVEKDPRNELYKYYVNFLERYQPKMFVFENVLGIRTAKNGKPLADLKRLARELGYEIDLKIQIASEHGVLQNRQRVIIVGWKEKDENGNPTTFHYPELKKEENKYEVLKDLRATTVQHNNKK
;
A
#
# COMPACT_ATOMS: atom_id res chain seq x y z
N MET A 1 -1.34 18.54 7.91
CA MET A 1 -0.89 17.46 6.99
C MET A 1 -2.03 16.47 6.90
N LEU A 2 -2.25 15.87 5.72
CA LEU A 2 -3.30 14.86 5.56
C LEU A 2 -2.77 13.50 6.04
N ASN A 3 -3.58 12.82 6.84
CA ASN A 3 -3.20 11.53 7.41
C ASN A 3 -3.77 10.37 6.60
N PHE A 4 -3.07 9.24 6.58
CA PHE A 4 -3.55 8.05 5.90
C PHE A 4 -3.27 6.75 6.66
N ILE A 5 -4.04 5.71 6.32
CA ILE A 5 -3.73 4.32 6.66
C ILE A 5 -3.57 3.50 5.38
N ASP A 6 -2.67 2.52 5.40
CA ASP A 6 -2.39 1.62 4.28
C ASP A 6 -2.83 0.18 4.60
N LEU A 7 -3.82 -0.31 3.86
CA LEU A 7 -4.37 -1.66 3.98
C LEU A 7 -3.71 -2.59 2.97
N PHE A 8 -3.36 -3.81 3.40
CA PHE A 8 -2.63 -4.75 2.54
C PHE A 8 -1.32 -4.12 2.03
N ALA A 9 -0.60 -3.48 2.95
CA ALA A 9 0.47 -2.53 2.63
C ALA A 9 1.65 -3.17 1.87
N GLY A 10 1.82 -4.50 1.97
CA GLY A 10 2.97 -5.21 1.46
C GLY A 10 4.25 -4.59 2.00
N ALA A 11 5.24 -4.40 1.14
CA ALA A 11 6.47 -3.71 1.53
C ALA A 11 6.31 -2.18 1.68
N GLY A 12 5.15 -1.58 1.38
CA GLY A 12 4.90 -0.13 1.51
C GLY A 12 5.18 0.71 0.27
N GLY A 13 5.12 0.12 -0.93
CA GLY A 13 5.36 0.87 -2.17
C GLY A 13 4.37 2.03 -2.40
N LEU A 14 3.08 1.81 -2.08
CA LEU A 14 2.05 2.85 -2.17
C LEU A 14 2.24 3.90 -1.07
N SER A 15 2.47 3.45 0.17
CA SER A 15 2.84 4.30 1.31
C SER A 15 3.97 5.29 1.01
N GLU A 16 5.08 4.82 0.43
CA GLU A 16 6.22 5.70 0.08
C GLU A 16 5.83 6.81 -0.92
N GLY A 17 4.91 6.52 -1.84
CA GLY A 17 4.37 7.53 -2.76
C GLY A 17 3.64 8.65 -2.00
N PHE A 18 2.77 8.28 -1.06
CA PHE A 18 2.02 9.23 -0.22
C PHE A 18 2.93 10.01 0.74
N ILE A 19 3.91 9.36 1.38
CA ILE A 19 4.90 10.00 2.24
C ILE A 19 5.70 11.05 1.46
N ARG A 20 6.15 10.71 0.24
CA ARG A 20 6.86 11.66 -0.65
C ARG A 20 5.99 12.83 -1.08
N ALA A 21 4.68 12.63 -1.17
CA ALA A 21 3.70 13.68 -1.45
C ALA A 21 3.34 14.52 -0.21
N GLY A 22 3.93 14.25 0.96
CA GLY A 22 3.74 15.02 2.20
C GLY A 22 2.59 14.54 3.10
N TYR A 23 2.05 13.34 2.86
CA TYR A 23 1.04 12.73 3.73
C TYR A 23 1.70 12.03 4.92
N THR A 24 0.98 11.94 6.03
CA THR A 24 1.47 11.32 7.28
C THR A 24 0.85 9.93 7.46
N PRO A 25 1.65 8.85 7.51
CA PRO A 25 1.14 7.51 7.79
C PRO A 25 0.74 7.39 9.27
N LEU A 26 -0.44 6.85 9.55
CA LEU A 26 -0.89 6.53 10.90
C LEU A 26 -0.78 5.03 11.20
N ALA A 27 -1.10 4.18 10.22
CA ALA A 27 -1.02 2.74 10.36
C ALA A 27 -0.79 2.05 9.02
N HIS A 28 -0.05 0.94 9.06
CA HIS A 28 0.11 0.00 7.96
C HIS A 28 -0.38 -1.38 8.41
N ILE A 29 -1.31 -1.98 7.70
CA ILE A 29 -1.87 -3.30 8.02
C ILE A 29 -1.37 -4.29 6.97
N GLU A 30 -0.62 -5.31 7.41
CA GLU A 30 -0.02 -6.33 6.55
C GLU A 30 0.07 -7.67 7.28
N MET A 31 -0.15 -8.78 6.58
CA MET A 31 -0.11 -10.13 7.18
C MET A 31 1.31 -10.72 7.15
N ASP A 32 2.06 -10.45 6.09
CA ASP A 32 3.36 -11.05 5.86
C ASP A 32 4.41 -10.42 6.78
N LYS A 33 5.11 -11.29 7.53
CA LYS A 33 6.11 -10.86 8.50
C LYS A 33 7.24 -10.06 7.84
N TYR A 34 7.75 -10.50 6.69
CA TYR A 34 8.91 -9.87 6.05
C TYR A 34 8.55 -8.51 5.43
N ALA A 35 7.34 -8.39 4.92
CA ALA A 35 6.75 -7.14 4.50
C ALA A 35 6.61 -6.17 5.69
N CYS A 36 6.12 -6.65 6.84
CA CYS A 36 6.06 -5.86 8.08
C CYS A 36 7.44 -5.41 8.57
N ASP A 37 8.43 -6.29 8.56
CA ASP A 37 9.81 -5.96 8.95
C ASP A 37 10.40 -4.88 8.03
N THR A 38 10.04 -4.93 6.74
CA THR A 38 10.41 -3.90 5.77
C THR A 38 9.75 -2.56 6.09
N LEU A 39 8.44 -2.57 6.41
CA LEU A 39 7.70 -1.36 6.81
C LEU A 39 8.27 -0.74 8.10
N ARG A 40 8.57 -1.55 9.13
CA ARG A 40 9.20 -1.08 10.37
C ARG A 40 10.56 -0.43 10.11
N THR A 41 11.35 -1.05 9.23
CA THR A 41 12.65 -0.51 8.81
C THR A 41 12.49 0.82 8.06
N ARG A 42 11.47 0.97 7.21
CA ARG A 42 11.14 2.23 6.52
C ARG A 42 10.66 3.31 7.50
N ALA A 43 9.80 2.97 8.44
CA ALA A 43 9.33 3.89 9.47
C ALA A 43 10.51 4.41 10.31
N ALA A 44 11.41 3.52 10.73
CA ALA A 44 12.64 3.88 11.42
C ALA A 44 13.53 4.80 10.56
N PHE A 45 13.68 4.50 9.27
CA PHE A 45 14.42 5.37 8.34
C PHE A 45 13.85 6.79 8.26
N HIS A 46 12.52 6.94 8.08
CA HIS A 46 11.89 8.27 7.99
C HIS A 46 11.99 9.04 9.31
N CYS A 47 11.88 8.37 10.45
CA CYS A 47 12.09 8.96 11.78
C CYS A 47 13.54 9.45 11.96
N LEU A 48 14.53 8.60 11.66
CA LEU A 48 15.93 9.00 11.74
C LEU A 48 16.26 10.13 10.76
N LYS A 49 15.65 10.13 9.57
CA LYS A 49 15.80 11.19 8.57
C LYS A 49 15.28 12.52 9.09
N SER A 50 14.07 12.56 9.67
CA SER A 50 13.49 13.80 10.20
C SER A 50 14.28 14.37 11.38
N GLN A 51 14.96 13.51 12.14
CA GLN A 51 15.86 13.91 13.23
C GLN A 51 17.30 14.19 12.79
N ASN A 52 17.60 14.14 11.48
CA ASN A 52 18.94 14.33 10.94
C ASN A 52 19.99 13.30 11.45
N LYS A 53 19.54 12.08 11.75
CA LYS A 53 20.33 10.95 12.29
C LYS A 53 20.55 9.82 11.28
N LEU A 54 20.65 10.15 9.98
CA LEU A 54 20.86 9.15 8.92
C LEU A 54 22.17 8.35 9.04
N SER A 55 23.14 8.84 9.81
CA SER A 55 24.37 8.08 10.14
C SER A 55 24.06 6.76 10.85
N VAL A 56 23.04 6.72 11.71
CA VAL A 56 22.58 5.51 12.41
C VAL A 56 22.08 4.46 11.41
N TYR A 57 21.24 4.89 10.46
CA TYR A 57 20.73 4.02 9.40
C TYR A 57 21.86 3.50 8.49
N LYS A 58 22.81 4.37 8.10
CA LYS A 58 23.98 3.97 7.31
C LYS A 58 24.82 2.93 8.04
N LYS A 59 25.11 3.14 9.33
CA LYS A 59 25.83 2.18 10.17
C LYS A 59 25.13 0.82 10.19
N TYR A 60 23.82 0.80 10.43
CA TYR A 60 23.02 -0.42 10.34
C TYR A 60 23.20 -1.14 9.01
N LEU A 61 23.12 -0.44 7.87
CA LEU A 61 23.30 -1.07 6.55
C LEU A 61 24.69 -1.68 6.34
N TYR A 62 25.75 -1.09 6.91
CA TYR A 62 27.12 -1.63 6.82
C TYR A 62 27.36 -2.82 7.75
N GLU A 63 26.70 -2.86 8.91
CA GLU A 63 26.93 -3.86 9.95
C GLU A 63 25.94 -5.04 9.88
N LYS A 64 24.81 -4.88 9.18
CA LYS A 64 23.76 -5.90 9.07
C LYS A 64 24.32 -7.19 8.48
N GLN A 65 24.14 -8.29 9.21
CA GLN A 65 24.52 -9.62 8.74
C GLN A 65 23.38 -10.30 7.97
N GLU A 66 23.73 -11.29 7.14
CA GLU A 66 22.72 -12.11 6.45
C GLU A 66 21.80 -12.78 7.48
N LYS A 67 20.50 -12.86 7.16
CA LYS A 67 19.44 -13.45 8.01
C LYS A 67 19.09 -12.65 9.28
N GLU A 68 19.77 -11.53 9.56
CA GLU A 68 19.29 -10.59 10.58
C GLU A 68 18.05 -9.82 10.08
N ASP A 69 17.12 -9.56 10.99
CA ASP A 69 15.98 -8.68 10.74
C ASP A 69 16.37 -7.21 10.95
N GLY A 70 15.39 -6.34 11.25
CA GLY A 70 15.62 -4.91 11.49
C GLY A 70 15.69 -4.52 12.95
N SER A 71 15.58 -5.46 13.90
CA SER A 71 15.49 -5.19 15.35
C SER A 71 16.54 -4.21 15.86
N LYS A 72 17.82 -4.42 15.52
CA LYS A 72 18.94 -3.53 15.88
C LYS A 72 18.73 -2.07 15.47
N LEU A 73 18.04 -1.83 14.34
CA LEU A 73 17.68 -0.48 13.88
C LEU A 73 16.42 0.02 14.59
N TRP A 74 15.42 -0.85 14.76
CA TRP A 74 14.14 -0.52 15.39
C TRP A 74 14.33 -0.04 16.83
N GLU A 75 15.27 -0.62 17.57
CA GLU A 75 15.67 -0.19 18.92
C GLU A 75 16.28 1.21 18.96
N GLN A 76 16.68 1.77 17.82
CA GLN A 76 17.27 3.12 17.72
C GLN A 76 16.20 4.21 17.53
N VAL A 77 14.92 3.85 17.44
CA VAL A 77 13.80 4.79 17.30
C VAL A 77 12.75 4.51 18.39
N PRO A 78 11.92 5.50 18.74
CA PRO A 78 10.80 5.28 19.66
C PRO A 78 9.90 4.14 19.19
N GLN A 79 9.43 3.31 20.12
CA GLN A 79 8.64 2.12 19.81
C GLN A 79 7.36 2.45 19.02
N GLU A 80 6.73 3.58 19.35
CA GLU A 80 5.57 4.13 18.65
C GLU A 80 5.76 4.29 17.13
N VAL A 81 7.01 4.47 16.65
CA VAL A 81 7.33 4.55 15.22
C VAL A 81 7.13 3.19 14.55
N THR A 82 7.60 2.12 15.18
CA THR A 82 7.46 0.76 14.64
C THR A 82 6.11 0.14 14.92
N ASP A 83 5.43 0.59 15.98
CA ASP A 83 4.08 0.14 16.34
C ASP A 83 3.02 0.61 15.33
N THR A 84 3.34 1.58 14.48
CA THR A 84 2.50 1.94 13.31
C THR A 84 2.28 0.77 12.34
N VAL A 85 3.09 -0.30 12.43
CA VAL A 85 2.97 -1.50 11.59
C VAL A 85 2.20 -2.59 12.33
N ILE A 86 0.93 -2.77 11.95
CA ILE A 86 0.05 -3.82 12.45
C ILE A 86 0.25 -5.09 11.62
N GLN A 87 0.94 -6.07 12.20
CA GLN A 87 1.12 -7.38 11.57
C GLN A 87 -0.11 -8.26 11.82
N ALA A 88 -1.07 -8.24 10.90
CA ALA A 88 -2.29 -9.03 10.97
C ALA A 88 -2.87 -9.31 9.57
N ALA A 89 -3.45 -10.51 9.40
CA ALA A 89 -4.30 -10.78 8.25
C ALA A 89 -5.65 -10.07 8.45
N ILE A 90 -6.11 -9.30 7.47
CA ILE A 90 -7.44 -8.69 7.48
C ILE A 90 -8.48 -9.78 7.16
N GLY A 91 -9.38 -10.04 8.11
CA GLY A 91 -10.45 -11.02 7.97
C GLY A 91 -11.48 -10.88 9.11
N GLU A 92 -12.56 -11.66 9.03
CA GLU A 92 -13.70 -11.59 9.96
C GLU A 92 -13.29 -11.66 11.44
N GLU A 93 -12.45 -12.63 11.80
CA GLU A 93 -12.04 -12.86 13.19
C GLU A 93 -11.05 -11.81 13.72
N THR A 94 -10.31 -11.13 12.83
CA THR A 94 -9.23 -10.20 13.20
C THR A 94 -9.64 -8.73 13.07
N LEU A 95 -10.72 -8.44 12.35
CA LEU A 95 -11.10 -7.07 11.97
C LEU A 95 -11.28 -6.16 13.20
N ASN A 96 -11.96 -6.66 14.24
CA ASN A 96 -12.22 -5.88 15.45
C ASN A 96 -10.93 -5.56 16.23
N ASP A 97 -9.99 -6.50 16.32
CA ASP A 97 -8.67 -6.26 16.94
C ASP A 97 -7.85 -5.26 16.12
N ILE A 98 -7.87 -5.38 14.79
CA ILE A 98 -7.21 -4.41 13.91
C ILE A 98 -7.79 -3.01 14.10
N PHE A 99 -9.12 -2.86 14.15
CA PHE A 99 -9.75 -1.57 14.44
C PHE A 99 -9.32 -1.00 15.78
N ALA A 100 -9.32 -1.80 16.86
CA ALA A 100 -8.87 -1.34 18.17
C ALA A 100 -7.41 -0.84 18.15
N LYS A 101 -6.54 -1.52 17.41
CA LYS A 101 -5.13 -1.11 17.23
C LYS A 101 -5.00 0.18 16.42
N VAL A 102 -5.72 0.30 15.30
CA VAL A 102 -5.73 1.53 14.48
C VAL A 102 -6.24 2.71 15.31
N ASP A 103 -7.36 2.54 16.01
CA ASP A 103 -7.94 3.60 16.83
C ASP A 103 -6.96 4.08 17.89
N LYS A 104 -6.29 3.13 18.58
CA LYS A 104 -5.24 3.44 19.55
C LYS A 104 -4.09 4.23 18.93
N LEU A 105 -3.62 3.87 17.73
CA LEU A 105 -2.53 4.57 17.05
C LEU A 105 -2.93 5.96 16.53
N THR A 106 -4.21 6.14 16.19
CA THR A 106 -4.68 7.42 15.66
C THR A 106 -4.87 8.49 16.74
N GLU A 107 -5.14 8.13 18.00
CA GLU A 107 -5.27 9.06 19.14
C GLU A 107 -6.09 10.34 18.82
N ASN A 108 -7.24 10.19 18.15
CA ASN A 108 -8.13 11.26 17.66
C ASN A 108 -7.67 12.02 16.41
N LYS A 109 -6.60 11.60 15.74
CA LYS A 109 -6.26 12.11 14.40
C LYS A 109 -7.28 11.58 13.39
N ASN A 110 -7.80 12.50 12.57
CA ASN A 110 -8.66 12.12 11.45
C ASN A 110 -7.85 11.35 10.40
N ILE A 111 -8.42 10.24 9.91
CA ILE A 111 -7.91 9.51 8.75
C ILE A 111 -8.48 10.19 7.50
N ASP A 112 -7.69 11.00 6.81
CA ASP A 112 -8.14 11.72 5.63
C ASP A 112 -8.20 10.81 4.40
N VAL A 113 -7.29 9.82 4.31
CA VAL A 113 -7.19 8.91 3.17
C VAL A 113 -7.00 7.46 3.62
N VAL A 114 -7.72 6.54 3.01
CA VAL A 114 -7.43 5.10 3.09
C VAL A 114 -6.79 4.65 1.78
N ILE A 115 -5.64 4.00 1.84
CA ILE A 115 -4.97 3.46 0.66
C ILE A 115 -4.84 1.94 0.80
N GLY A 116 -4.64 1.23 -0.31
CA GLY A 116 -4.30 -0.18 -0.24
C GLY A 116 -4.56 -0.95 -1.53
N GLY A 117 -3.99 -2.15 -1.61
CA GLY A 117 -4.14 -3.05 -2.76
C GLY A 117 -4.60 -4.44 -2.33
N PRO A 118 -5.90 -4.67 -2.08
CA PRO A 118 -6.39 -5.99 -1.70
C PRO A 118 -6.00 -7.05 -2.73
N PRO A 119 -5.49 -8.22 -2.29
CA PRO A 119 -4.87 -9.17 -3.18
C PRO A 119 -5.90 -9.74 -4.16
N CYS A 120 -5.58 -9.63 -5.45
CA CYS A 120 -6.39 -10.14 -6.55
C CYS A 120 -5.84 -11.46 -7.11
N GLN A 121 -5.10 -12.21 -6.28
CA GLN A 121 -4.31 -13.36 -6.73
C GLN A 121 -5.18 -14.44 -7.40
N ALA A 122 -6.41 -14.63 -6.95
CA ALA A 122 -7.39 -15.53 -7.57
C ALA A 122 -7.70 -15.15 -9.03
N TYR A 123 -7.59 -13.87 -9.41
CA TYR A 123 -8.03 -13.35 -10.71
C TYR A 123 -6.92 -12.78 -11.60
N SER A 124 -5.65 -12.91 -11.21
CA SER A 124 -4.52 -12.64 -12.11
C SER A 124 -4.40 -13.74 -13.18
N VAL A 125 -3.89 -13.42 -14.38
CA VAL A 125 -3.67 -14.43 -15.45
C VAL A 125 -2.81 -15.60 -14.93
N ALA A 126 -1.75 -15.28 -14.18
CA ALA A 126 -0.87 -16.27 -13.58
C ALA A 126 -1.55 -17.10 -12.46
N GLY A 127 -2.38 -16.47 -11.64
CA GLY A 127 -3.13 -17.14 -10.57
C GLY A 127 -4.21 -18.07 -11.11
N ARG A 128 -4.97 -17.63 -12.12
CA ARG A 128 -5.97 -18.48 -12.80
C ARG A 128 -5.34 -19.70 -13.46
N ALA A 129 -4.18 -19.53 -14.09
CA ALA A 129 -3.45 -20.62 -14.71
C ALA A 129 -3.01 -21.70 -13.69
N ARG A 130 -2.72 -21.30 -12.45
CA ARG A 130 -2.31 -22.23 -11.37
C ARG A 130 -3.48 -22.87 -10.63
N MET A 131 -4.59 -22.15 -10.44
CA MET A 131 -5.66 -22.56 -9.50
C MET A 131 -6.95 -23.08 -10.19
N GLY A 132 -7.12 -22.87 -11.50
CA GLY A 132 -8.28 -23.39 -12.24
C GLY A 132 -9.62 -22.96 -11.62
N LYS A 133 -10.55 -23.92 -11.44
CA LYS A 133 -11.89 -23.67 -10.87
C LYS A 133 -11.90 -23.35 -9.37
N ALA A 134 -10.84 -23.64 -8.63
CA ALA A 134 -10.77 -23.37 -7.19
C ALA A 134 -10.71 -21.86 -6.88
N VAL A 135 -10.36 -21.04 -7.88
CA VAL A 135 -10.38 -19.57 -7.84
C VAL A 135 -11.70 -18.99 -7.36
N GLU A 136 -12.84 -19.59 -7.71
CA GLU A 136 -14.15 -18.99 -7.44
C GLU A 136 -14.51 -18.99 -5.94
N LYS A 137 -14.00 -19.97 -5.20
CA LYS A 137 -14.21 -20.17 -3.76
C LYS A 137 -13.10 -19.57 -2.90
N ASP A 138 -12.12 -18.92 -3.52
CA ASP A 138 -11.00 -18.32 -2.79
C ASP A 138 -11.51 -17.21 -1.84
N PRO A 139 -11.26 -17.29 -0.52
CA PRO A 139 -11.71 -16.27 0.43
C PRO A 139 -11.10 -14.89 0.14
N ARG A 140 -9.97 -14.83 -0.57
CA ARG A 140 -9.33 -13.58 -0.99
C ARG A 140 -10.20 -12.75 -1.92
N ASN A 141 -11.17 -13.39 -2.56
CA ASN A 141 -12.14 -12.74 -3.44
C ASN A 141 -13.00 -11.70 -2.75
N GLU A 142 -13.17 -11.81 -1.44
CA GLU A 142 -14.04 -10.95 -0.64
C GLU A 142 -13.25 -9.90 0.14
N LEU A 143 -11.91 -9.85 0.01
CA LEU A 143 -11.07 -8.93 0.79
C LEU A 143 -11.32 -7.44 0.50
N TYR A 144 -11.88 -7.11 -0.67
CA TYR A 144 -12.33 -5.75 -0.97
C TYR A 144 -13.50 -5.32 -0.07
N LYS A 145 -14.30 -6.25 0.45
CA LYS A 145 -15.38 -5.92 1.40
C LYS A 145 -14.80 -5.46 2.72
N TYR A 146 -13.75 -6.11 3.22
CA TYR A 146 -13.05 -5.60 4.40
C TYR A 146 -12.45 -4.23 4.15
N TYR A 147 -11.90 -3.95 2.96
CA TYR A 147 -11.48 -2.58 2.60
C TYR A 147 -12.65 -1.59 2.75
N VAL A 148 -13.86 -1.95 2.30
CA VAL A 148 -15.07 -1.14 2.50
C VAL A 148 -15.41 -0.98 3.99
N ASN A 149 -15.24 -2.00 4.84
CA ASN A 149 -15.46 -1.85 6.30
C ASN A 149 -14.55 -0.76 6.92
N PHE A 150 -13.32 -0.58 6.43
CA PHE A 150 -12.47 0.55 6.86
C PHE A 150 -13.03 1.89 6.36
N LEU A 151 -13.55 1.96 5.13
CA LEU A 151 -14.21 3.17 4.62
C LEU A 151 -15.46 3.52 5.43
N GLU A 152 -16.25 2.51 5.80
CA GLU A 152 -17.45 2.64 6.62
C GLU A 152 -17.12 3.13 8.02
N ARG A 153 -16.09 2.56 8.67
CA ARG A 153 -15.68 2.95 10.03
C ARG A 153 -15.09 4.35 10.08
N TYR A 154 -14.15 4.64 9.19
CA TYR A 154 -13.30 5.83 9.30
C TYR A 154 -13.76 7.00 8.44
N GLN A 155 -14.67 6.77 7.50
CA GLN A 155 -15.26 7.80 6.64
C GLN A 155 -14.22 8.78 6.05
N PRO A 156 -13.10 8.30 5.47
CA PRO A 156 -12.07 9.18 4.93
C PRO A 156 -12.61 10.10 3.84
N LYS A 157 -11.92 11.23 3.59
CA LYS A 157 -12.28 12.15 2.50
C LYS A 157 -12.11 11.48 1.13
N MET A 158 -11.07 10.65 1.00
CA MET A 158 -10.74 9.93 -0.22
C MET A 158 -10.21 8.53 0.08
N PHE A 159 -10.24 7.65 -0.91
CA PHE A 159 -9.50 6.40 -0.87
C PHE A 159 -8.81 6.08 -2.19
N VAL A 160 -7.70 5.35 -2.13
CA VAL A 160 -6.98 4.86 -3.30
C VAL A 160 -6.86 3.35 -3.22
N PHE A 161 -7.46 2.69 -4.20
CA PHE A 161 -7.49 1.24 -4.33
C PHE A 161 -6.68 0.83 -5.56
N GLU A 162 -5.56 0.16 -5.35
CA GLU A 162 -4.72 -0.38 -6.43
C GLU A 162 -5.11 -1.81 -6.76
N ASN A 163 -5.11 -2.15 -8.05
CA ASN A 163 -5.22 -3.54 -8.45
C ASN A 163 -4.64 -3.86 -9.84
N VAL A 164 -4.54 -5.14 -10.16
CA VAL A 164 -4.23 -5.63 -11.50
C VAL A 164 -5.41 -5.47 -12.46
N LEU A 165 -5.14 -5.40 -13.77
CA LEU A 165 -6.14 -5.28 -14.85
C LEU A 165 -7.27 -6.33 -14.78
N GLY A 166 -6.96 -7.52 -14.26
CA GLY A 166 -7.91 -8.62 -14.10
C GLY A 166 -9.13 -8.29 -13.25
N ILE A 167 -9.08 -7.27 -12.38
CA ILE A 167 -10.23 -6.82 -11.58
C ILE A 167 -11.44 -6.43 -12.45
N ARG A 168 -11.19 -5.94 -13.67
CA ARG A 168 -12.25 -5.51 -14.60
C ARG A 168 -13.07 -6.68 -15.15
N THR A 169 -12.48 -7.87 -15.22
CA THR A 169 -13.10 -9.06 -15.84
C THR A 169 -13.36 -10.18 -14.84
N ALA A 170 -12.86 -10.06 -13.60
CA ALA A 170 -13.04 -11.04 -12.54
C ALA A 170 -14.54 -11.32 -12.29
N LYS A 171 -14.95 -12.60 -12.25
CA LYS A 171 -16.35 -13.02 -12.08
C LYS A 171 -17.33 -12.21 -12.95
N ASN A 172 -16.99 -11.96 -14.22
CA ASN A 172 -17.77 -11.11 -15.15
C ASN A 172 -17.93 -9.65 -14.68
N GLY A 173 -16.92 -9.09 -14.02
CA GLY A 173 -16.91 -7.72 -13.52
C GLY A 173 -17.64 -7.50 -12.19
N LYS A 174 -18.20 -8.56 -11.59
CA LYS A 174 -18.98 -8.47 -10.34
C LYS A 174 -18.25 -7.80 -9.17
N PRO A 175 -16.98 -8.11 -8.84
CA PRO A 175 -16.31 -7.49 -7.69
C PRO A 175 -16.13 -5.98 -7.85
N LEU A 176 -15.80 -5.53 -9.07
CA LEU A 176 -15.67 -4.10 -9.35
C LEU A 176 -17.04 -3.39 -9.28
N ALA A 177 -18.09 -4.02 -9.81
CA ALA A 177 -19.44 -3.49 -9.73
C ALA A 177 -19.93 -3.42 -8.26
N ASP A 178 -19.61 -4.43 -7.46
CA ASP A 178 -19.98 -4.49 -6.04
C ASP A 178 -19.22 -3.44 -5.22
N LEU A 179 -17.91 -3.29 -5.44
CA LEU A 179 -17.11 -2.22 -4.83
C LEU A 179 -17.69 -0.83 -5.15
N LYS A 180 -18.06 -0.58 -6.41
CA LYS A 180 -18.69 0.69 -6.81
C LYS A 180 -20.02 0.91 -6.11
N ARG A 181 -20.84 -0.13 -5.99
CA ARG A 181 -22.14 -0.07 -5.31
C ARG A 181 -21.97 0.25 -3.82
N LEU A 182 -21.15 -0.54 -3.12
CA LEU A 182 -20.90 -0.38 -1.69
C LEU A 182 -20.30 0.99 -1.34
N ALA A 183 -19.34 1.48 -2.13
CA ALA A 183 -18.77 2.80 -1.89
C ALA A 183 -19.77 3.94 -2.14
N ARG A 184 -20.64 3.83 -3.15
CA ARG A 184 -21.74 4.80 -3.37
C ARG A 184 -22.75 4.79 -2.23
N GLU A 185 -23.08 3.62 -1.68
CA GLU A 185 -23.93 3.50 -0.48
C GLU A 185 -23.32 4.25 0.72
N LEU A 186 -21.98 4.32 0.80
CA LEU A 186 -21.25 5.13 1.77
C LEU A 186 -21.05 6.61 1.35
N GLY A 187 -21.63 7.05 0.24
CA GLY A 187 -21.55 8.45 -0.25
C GLY A 187 -20.24 8.81 -0.96
N TYR A 188 -19.58 7.83 -1.60
CA TYR A 188 -18.40 8.08 -2.43
C TYR A 188 -18.71 7.99 -3.92
N GLU A 189 -18.22 8.97 -4.66
CA GLU A 189 -18.01 8.87 -6.10
C GLU A 189 -16.70 8.12 -6.37
N ILE A 190 -16.65 7.38 -7.49
CA ILE A 190 -15.47 6.59 -7.87
C ILE A 190 -15.19 6.73 -9.36
N ASP A 191 -13.92 6.94 -9.67
CA ASP A 191 -13.38 6.78 -11.01
C ASP A 191 -12.13 5.88 -11.00
N LEU A 192 -11.80 5.29 -12.15
CA LEU A 192 -10.67 4.38 -12.30
C LEU A 192 -9.94 4.61 -13.62
N LYS A 193 -8.61 4.61 -13.56
CA LYS A 193 -7.75 4.72 -14.75
C LYS A 193 -6.69 3.62 -14.74
N ILE A 194 -6.30 3.18 -15.93
CA ILE A 194 -5.15 2.29 -16.11
C ILE A 194 -3.90 3.18 -16.12
N GLN A 195 -2.96 2.88 -15.25
CA GLN A 195 -1.67 3.54 -15.17
C GLN A 195 -0.57 2.59 -15.62
N ILE A 196 0.37 3.10 -16.41
CA ILE A 196 1.55 2.37 -16.88
C ILE A 196 2.77 2.99 -16.22
N ALA A 197 3.51 2.22 -15.43
CA ALA A 197 4.64 2.75 -14.66
C ALA A 197 5.70 3.46 -15.53
N SER A 198 5.89 3.03 -16.78
CA SER A 198 6.79 3.68 -17.75
C SER A 198 6.37 5.09 -18.18
N GLU A 199 5.11 5.46 -17.97
CA GLU A 199 4.60 6.82 -18.18
C GLU A 199 4.79 7.71 -16.95
N HIS A 200 5.37 7.17 -15.87
CA HIS A 200 5.57 7.85 -14.58
C HIS A 200 7.03 7.75 -14.11
N GLY A 201 7.98 7.85 -15.05
CA GLY A 201 9.41 7.87 -14.74
C GLY A 201 10.01 6.54 -14.23
N VAL A 202 9.31 5.41 -14.34
CA VAL A 202 9.82 4.09 -13.94
C VAL A 202 10.27 3.29 -15.15
N LEU A 203 11.46 2.68 -15.13
CA LEU A 203 11.96 1.82 -16.22
C LEU A 203 11.33 0.42 -16.22
N GLN A 204 10.00 0.37 -16.19
CA GLN A 204 9.25 -0.87 -16.19
C GLN A 204 7.90 -0.66 -16.88
N ASN A 205 7.60 -1.48 -17.88
CA ASN A 205 6.26 -1.54 -18.45
C ASN A 205 5.35 -2.39 -17.56
N ARG A 206 4.74 -1.75 -16.54
CA ARG A 206 3.83 -2.40 -15.60
C ARG A 206 2.51 -1.64 -15.55
N GLN A 207 1.45 -2.33 -15.92
CA GLN A 207 0.09 -1.77 -15.92
C GLN A 207 -0.65 -2.10 -14.63
N ARG A 208 -1.34 -1.12 -14.07
CA ARG A 208 -2.23 -1.23 -12.90
C ARG A 208 -3.49 -0.42 -13.09
N VAL A 209 -4.58 -0.91 -12.51
CA VAL A 209 -5.81 -0.14 -12.35
C VAL A 209 -5.69 0.59 -11.04
N ILE A 210 -5.78 1.92 -11.08
CA ILE A 210 -5.81 2.77 -9.90
C ILE A 210 -7.21 3.35 -9.82
N ILE A 211 -7.94 2.92 -8.79
CA ILE A 211 -9.29 3.38 -8.48
C ILE A 211 -9.17 4.45 -7.40
N VAL A 212 -9.76 5.61 -7.63
CA VAL A 212 -9.80 6.70 -6.65
C VAL A 212 -11.27 6.95 -6.36
N GLY A 213 -11.62 6.92 -5.07
CA GLY A 213 -12.93 7.34 -4.61
C GLY A 213 -12.83 8.54 -3.66
N TRP A 214 -13.86 9.38 -3.66
CA TRP A 214 -13.92 10.58 -2.83
C TRP A 214 -15.34 10.84 -2.37
N LYS A 215 -15.47 11.46 -1.19
CA LYS A 215 -16.76 11.86 -0.66
C LYS A 215 -17.44 12.87 -1.58
N GLU A 216 -18.71 12.63 -1.90
CA GLU A 216 -19.53 13.57 -2.68
C GLU A 216 -19.77 14.87 -1.94
N LYS A 217 -19.85 14.80 -0.60
CA LYS A 217 -20.12 15.93 0.27
C LYS A 217 -19.08 16.04 1.36
N ASP A 218 -18.76 17.27 1.75
CA ASP A 218 -17.92 17.56 2.90
C ASP A 218 -18.67 17.30 4.23
N GLU A 219 -18.00 17.54 5.35
CA GLU A 219 -18.56 17.40 6.70
C GLU A 219 -19.77 18.31 6.97
N ASN A 220 -19.95 19.38 6.18
CA ASN A 220 -21.07 20.31 6.27
C ASN A 220 -22.20 19.98 5.28
N GLY A 221 -22.06 18.91 4.48
CA GLY A 221 -23.03 18.51 3.47
C GLY A 221 -22.93 19.25 2.15
N ASN A 222 -21.91 20.09 1.94
CA ASN A 222 -21.68 20.78 0.68
C ASN A 222 -21.03 19.84 -0.34
N PRO A 223 -21.39 19.91 -1.64
CA PRO A 223 -20.72 19.13 -2.68
C PRO A 223 -19.21 19.39 -2.70
N THR A 224 -18.40 18.34 -2.77
CA THR A 224 -16.95 18.48 -2.94
C THR A 224 -16.58 18.76 -4.40
N THR A 225 -15.40 19.32 -4.61
CA THR A 225 -14.82 19.52 -5.95
C THR A 225 -13.82 18.42 -6.32
N PHE A 226 -13.78 17.34 -5.53
CA PHE A 226 -12.86 16.25 -5.76
C PHE A 226 -13.20 15.49 -7.04
N HIS A 227 -12.16 15.04 -7.72
CA HIS A 227 -12.25 14.28 -8.95
C HIS A 227 -10.96 13.47 -9.13
N TYR A 228 -10.99 12.53 -10.05
CA TYR A 228 -9.79 11.77 -10.38
C TYR A 228 -8.73 12.70 -10.96
N PRO A 229 -7.50 12.74 -10.40
CA PRO A 229 -6.49 13.68 -10.84
C PRO A 229 -6.07 13.45 -12.30
N GLU A 230 -5.73 14.53 -12.99
CA GLU A 230 -5.03 14.42 -14.27
C GLU A 230 -3.56 14.09 -14.01
N LEU A 231 -3.15 12.88 -14.41
CA LEU A 231 -1.78 12.42 -14.30
C LEU A 231 -1.07 12.68 -15.62
N LYS A 232 -0.15 13.65 -15.63
CA LYS A 232 0.69 13.95 -16.79
C LYS A 232 1.73 12.85 -16.95
N LYS A 233 1.98 12.44 -18.19
CA LYS A 233 3.06 11.48 -18.48
C LYS A 233 4.41 12.16 -18.23
N GLU A 234 5.28 11.45 -17.53
CA GLU A 234 6.67 11.82 -17.32
C GLU A 234 7.56 10.93 -18.19
N GLU A 235 8.26 11.55 -19.14
CA GLU A 235 9.24 10.82 -19.95
C GLU A 235 10.43 10.38 -19.10
N ASN A 236 10.79 9.11 -19.23
CA ASN A 236 11.95 8.57 -18.55
C ASN A 236 13.23 8.93 -19.30
N LYS A 237 14.16 9.62 -18.62
CA LYS A 237 15.46 10.02 -19.19
C LYS A 237 16.58 9.01 -18.94
N TYR A 238 16.29 7.92 -18.22
CA TYR A 238 17.29 6.93 -17.82
C TYR A 238 17.21 5.69 -18.72
N GLU A 239 18.33 5.00 -18.92
CA GLU A 239 18.41 3.72 -19.65
C GLU A 239 18.95 2.63 -18.73
N VAL A 240 18.44 1.40 -18.86
CA VAL A 240 18.65 0.29 -17.89
C VAL A 240 20.12 -0.16 -17.74
N LEU A 241 21.06 0.30 -18.58
CA LEU A 241 22.39 -0.33 -18.74
C LEU A 241 23.63 0.56 -18.55
N LYS A 242 23.57 1.61 -17.71
CA LYS A 242 24.80 2.28 -17.21
C LYS A 242 24.95 2.31 -15.68
N ASP A 243 23.86 2.18 -14.93
CA ASP A 243 23.88 2.47 -13.48
C ASP A 243 23.73 1.23 -12.58
N LEU A 244 23.46 0.06 -13.14
CA LEU A 244 23.46 -1.21 -12.40
C LEU A 244 24.84 -1.86 -12.47
N ARG A 245 25.78 -1.39 -11.65
CA ARG A 245 26.97 -2.20 -11.33
C ARG A 245 26.47 -3.45 -10.59
N ALA A 246 26.37 -4.56 -11.30
CA ALA A 246 26.23 -5.86 -10.67
C ALA A 246 27.45 -6.07 -9.76
N THR A 247 27.25 -6.05 -8.44
CA THR A 247 28.23 -6.52 -7.46
C THR A 247 28.32 -8.05 -7.52
N THR A 248 28.62 -8.59 -8.69
CA THR A 248 29.07 -9.98 -8.82
C THR A 248 30.55 -9.98 -8.48
N VAL A 249 30.87 -10.32 -7.24
CA VAL A 249 32.22 -10.75 -6.86
C VAL A 249 32.56 -11.92 -7.79
N GLN A 250 33.37 -11.67 -8.81
CA GLN A 250 33.95 -12.73 -9.64
C GLN A 250 34.78 -13.63 -8.71
N HIS A 251 34.24 -14.78 -8.34
CA HIS A 251 35.07 -15.87 -7.85
C HIS A 251 35.95 -16.31 -9.02
N ASN A 252 37.21 -15.89 -8.98
CA ASN A 252 38.26 -16.40 -9.85
C ASN A 252 38.39 -17.91 -9.63
N ASN A 253 37.71 -18.70 -10.46
CA ASN A 253 38.09 -20.09 -10.66
C ASN A 253 39.46 -20.09 -11.35
N LYS A 254 40.51 -20.29 -10.56
CA LYS A 254 41.82 -20.70 -11.08
C LYS A 254 41.65 -22.06 -11.76
N LYS A 255 42.18 -22.13 -12.99
CA LYS A 255 42.38 -23.34 -13.78
C LYS A 255 43.17 -24.39 -13.02
#